data_AF-A0AA86J5I1-F1
#
_entry.id   AF-A0AA86J5I1-F1
#
_cell.length_a   1.000
_cell.length_b   1.000
_cell.length_c   1.000
_cell.angle_alpha   90.00
_cell.angle_beta   90.00
_cell.angle_gamma   90.00
#
_symmetry.space_group_name_H-M   'P 1'
#
loop_
_entity.id
_entity.type
_entity.pdbx_description
1 polymer ?
#
loop_
_entity_poly.entity_id
_entity_poly.type
_entity_poly.pdbx_seq_one_letter_code
_entity_poly.pdbx_strand_id
1 'polypeptide(L)'
;MDLLNSTPFAATPLFLSDRHGAETLLVIVKGTWRINRDGTLSVAEEQVPIRFEPLYSGDPASSSLIHDTDIILEKPGTDCILLGHAWAPKVGVESVDVTFAVGPVRTMVRVFGERIWMKCLGMVSMSRAAPFEKIPLVWERAFGGADTSWPDPKNHEFCLENPVGRGILAKRTKQEIDGLRLPNLEDPTHLIRKTDDRPRPMGFGPIPPHWQPRAKYAGTYDDHWRKYVNPLPPEDMDSRFHSSAPPGLMSNRHLSGTEQVLVTNASRNGRLEFTLPGIAPRVSVAIGATVHELKMQLDTLIAEPDEERLVLVWRGRHNVHGRLHSLKRVCIGIR
;
A
#
# COMPACT_ATOMS: atom_id res chain seq x y z
N MET A 1 -31.30 -8.65 -6.61
CA MET A 1 -30.24 -8.66 -7.64
C MET A 1 -29.45 -9.94 -7.47
N ASP A 2 -29.30 -10.71 -8.53
CA ASP A 2 -28.50 -11.95 -8.52
C ASP A 2 -27.05 -11.67 -8.89
N LEU A 3 -26.11 -12.30 -8.19
CA LEU A 3 -24.70 -12.35 -8.59
C LEU A 3 -24.39 -13.73 -9.18
N LEU A 4 -24.05 -13.78 -10.47
CA LEU A 4 -23.59 -14.99 -11.14
C LEU A 4 -22.09 -14.87 -11.39
N ASN A 5 -21.27 -15.52 -10.56
CA ASN A 5 -19.83 -15.55 -10.71
C ASN A 5 -19.39 -16.93 -11.22
N SER A 6 -18.95 -16.99 -12.49
CA SER A 6 -18.45 -18.22 -13.11
C SER A 6 -16.92 -18.33 -13.03
N THR A 7 -16.30 -17.55 -12.15
CA THR A 7 -14.84 -17.51 -11.95
C THR A 7 -14.49 -18.05 -10.56
N PRO A 8 -13.25 -18.52 -10.34
CA PRO A 8 -12.81 -18.88 -9.00
C PRO A 8 -12.57 -17.65 -8.10
N PHE A 9 -12.63 -16.41 -8.61
CA PHE A 9 -12.25 -15.21 -7.88
C PHE A 9 -13.32 -14.74 -6.90
N ALA A 10 -12.89 -14.10 -5.81
CA ALA A 10 -13.81 -13.42 -4.91
C ALA A 10 -14.44 -12.22 -5.66
N ALA A 11 -15.74 -12.04 -5.55
CA ALA A 11 -16.43 -10.93 -6.18
C ALA A 11 -17.58 -10.40 -5.34
N THR A 12 -17.77 -9.09 -5.35
CA THR A 12 -18.91 -8.47 -4.65
C THR A 12 -19.41 -7.24 -5.41
N PRO A 13 -20.72 -7.12 -5.64
CA PRO A 13 -21.37 -5.87 -5.97
C PRO A 13 -21.73 -5.08 -4.71
N LEU A 14 -21.44 -3.79 -4.70
CA LEU A 14 -21.75 -2.84 -3.63
C LEU A 14 -22.42 -1.60 -4.21
N PHE A 15 -23.21 -0.90 -3.39
CA PHE A 15 -23.81 0.37 -3.75
C PHE A 15 -23.18 1.46 -2.91
N LEU A 16 -22.59 2.44 -3.58
CA LEU A 16 -21.97 3.61 -2.96
C LEU A 16 -22.54 4.86 -3.61
N SER A 17 -22.45 5.98 -2.92
CA SER A 17 -22.69 7.29 -3.54
C SER A 17 -21.38 7.79 -4.14
N ASP A 18 -21.43 8.32 -5.36
CA ASP A 18 -20.28 9.05 -5.90
C ASP A 18 -20.15 10.45 -5.26
N ARG A 19 -19.12 11.19 -5.69
CA ARG A 19 -18.84 12.55 -5.20
C ARG A 19 -19.97 13.56 -5.42
N HIS A 20 -20.96 13.23 -6.26
CA HIS A 20 -22.12 14.06 -6.55
C HIS A 20 -23.41 13.50 -5.93
N GLY A 21 -23.30 12.45 -5.11
CA GLY A 21 -24.45 11.80 -4.47
C GLY A 21 -25.21 10.82 -5.39
N ALA A 22 -24.68 10.51 -6.59
CA ALA A 22 -25.34 9.58 -7.47
C ALA A 22 -25.12 8.13 -7.02
N GLU A 23 -26.19 7.35 -6.96
CA GLU A 23 -26.12 5.93 -6.61
C GLU A 23 -25.30 5.19 -7.69
N THR A 24 -24.23 4.55 -7.25
CA THR A 24 -23.27 3.90 -8.12
C THR A 24 -23.11 2.45 -7.69
N LEU A 25 -23.32 1.54 -8.63
CA LEU A 25 -22.94 0.15 -8.49
C LEU A 25 -21.42 0.05 -8.66
N LEU A 26 -20.75 -0.41 -7.62
CA LEU A 26 -19.36 -0.86 -7.65
C LEU A 26 -19.35 -2.39 -7.76
N VAL A 27 -18.58 -2.93 -8.69
CA VAL A 27 -18.26 -4.36 -8.74
C VAL A 27 -16.77 -4.52 -8.53
N ILE A 28 -16.42 -5.29 -7.49
CA ILE A 28 -15.04 -5.65 -7.17
C ILE A 28 -14.85 -7.12 -7.56
N VAL A 29 -13.77 -7.42 -8.26
CA VAL A 29 -13.29 -8.79 -8.50
C VAL A 29 -11.87 -8.89 -7.95
N LYS A 30 -11.60 -9.87 -7.11
CA LYS A 30 -10.32 -10.08 -6.44
C LYS A 30 -9.85 -11.50 -6.67
N GLY A 31 -8.76 -11.61 -7.42
CA GLY A 31 -8.12 -12.89 -7.71
C GLY A 31 -6.86 -13.08 -6.89
N THR A 32 -6.58 -14.33 -6.57
CA THR A 32 -5.38 -14.78 -5.87
C THR A 32 -4.68 -15.85 -6.70
N TRP A 33 -3.38 -15.67 -6.89
CA TRP A 33 -2.48 -16.61 -7.55
C TRP A 33 -1.41 -17.09 -6.58
N ARG A 34 -1.03 -18.36 -6.73
CA ARG A 34 0.22 -18.88 -6.21
C ARG A 34 1.34 -18.52 -7.18
N ILE A 35 2.45 -18.06 -6.62
CA ILE A 35 3.71 -17.83 -7.30
C ILE A 35 4.52 -19.12 -7.21
N ASN A 36 4.67 -19.82 -8.32
CA ASN A 36 5.43 -21.07 -8.37
C ASN A 36 6.94 -20.78 -8.43
N ARG A 37 7.74 -21.76 -8.02
CA ARG A 37 9.21 -21.63 -7.97
C ARG A 37 9.86 -21.39 -9.33
N ASP A 38 9.20 -21.80 -10.41
CA ASP A 38 9.65 -21.61 -11.78
C ASP A 38 9.25 -20.23 -12.36
N GLY A 39 8.63 -19.37 -11.55
CA GLY A 39 8.14 -18.05 -11.98
C GLY A 39 6.80 -18.09 -12.71
N THR A 40 6.14 -19.25 -12.78
CA THR A 40 4.76 -19.33 -13.29
C THR A 40 3.74 -18.96 -12.22
N LEU A 41 2.54 -18.57 -12.65
CA LEU A 41 1.41 -18.29 -11.77
C LEU A 41 0.31 -19.34 -11.97
N SER A 42 -0.22 -19.87 -10.88
CA SER A 42 -1.43 -20.69 -10.88
C SER A 42 -2.51 -20.03 -10.03
N VAL A 43 -3.78 -20.15 -10.43
CA VAL A 43 -4.89 -19.64 -9.60
C VAL A 43 -4.87 -20.40 -8.27
N ALA A 44 -4.92 -19.67 -7.15
CA ALA A 44 -4.91 -20.28 -5.83
C ALA A 44 -6.22 -21.01 -5.55
N GLU A 45 -6.17 -22.17 -4.88
CA GLU A 45 -7.37 -22.89 -4.46
C GLU A 45 -8.19 -22.07 -3.46
N GLU A 46 -7.51 -21.41 -2.52
CA GLU A 46 -8.11 -20.47 -1.57
C GLU A 46 -7.89 -19.02 -2.04
N GLN A 47 -8.98 -18.27 -2.17
CA GLN A 47 -8.93 -16.87 -2.55
C GLN A 47 -8.89 -15.96 -1.32
N VAL A 48 -8.03 -14.95 -1.34
CA VAL A 48 -8.06 -13.88 -0.36
C VAL A 48 -9.40 -13.14 -0.46
N PRO A 49 -10.16 -12.99 0.64
CA PRO A 49 -11.45 -12.34 0.59
C PRO A 49 -11.33 -10.84 0.27
N ILE A 50 -12.44 -10.28 -0.22
CA ILE A 50 -12.59 -8.83 -0.37
C ILE A 50 -12.53 -8.18 1.01
N ARG A 51 -11.70 -7.15 1.14
CA ARG A 51 -11.51 -6.42 2.39
C ARG A 51 -12.55 -5.32 2.49
N PHE A 52 -13.51 -5.46 3.40
CA PHE A 52 -14.51 -4.42 3.64
C PHE A 52 -13.94 -3.29 4.50
N GLU A 53 -12.99 -3.62 5.37
CA GLU A 53 -12.34 -2.70 6.31
C GLU A 53 -10.82 -2.79 6.17
N PRO A 54 -10.08 -1.69 6.45
CA PRO A 54 -8.62 -1.72 6.49
C PRO A 54 -8.11 -2.61 7.62
N LEU A 55 -7.02 -3.33 7.37
CA LEU A 55 -6.30 -4.14 8.35
C LEU A 55 -5.00 -3.46 8.75
N TYR A 56 -4.86 -3.14 10.03
CA TYR A 56 -3.64 -2.61 10.63
C TYR A 56 -2.86 -3.71 11.36
N SER A 57 -1.56 -3.50 11.57
CA SER A 57 -0.71 -4.44 12.33
C SER A 57 -0.96 -4.39 13.85
N GLY A 58 -1.62 -3.34 14.33
CA GLY A 58 -2.07 -3.16 15.70
C GLY A 58 -3.10 -2.04 15.79
N ASP A 59 -2.92 -1.15 16.77
CA ASP A 59 -3.78 0.05 16.92
C ASP A 59 -3.62 1.00 15.72
N PRO A 60 -4.69 1.43 15.03
CA PRO A 60 -4.61 2.28 13.85
C PRO A 60 -3.90 3.64 14.05
N ALA A 61 -3.88 4.16 15.28
CA ALA A 61 -3.22 5.43 15.60
C ALA A 61 -1.70 5.26 15.82
N SER A 62 -1.21 4.05 16.09
CA SER A 62 0.19 3.80 16.41
C SER A 62 0.82 2.64 15.64
N SER A 63 0.18 2.14 14.59
CA SER A 63 0.68 1.03 13.78
C SER A 63 0.44 1.25 12.29
N SER A 64 1.22 0.54 11.47
CA SER A 64 1.10 0.60 10.02
C SER A 64 -0.09 -0.19 9.46
N LEU A 65 -0.58 0.27 8.31
CA LEU A 65 -1.58 -0.42 7.50
C LEU A 65 -0.94 -1.63 6.81
N ILE A 66 -1.57 -2.80 6.90
CA ILE A 66 -1.18 -4.03 6.18
C ILE A 66 -1.95 -4.12 4.85
N HIS A 67 -3.28 -3.97 4.92
CA HIS A 67 -4.14 -3.96 3.74
C HIS A 67 -5.16 -2.84 3.88
N ASP A 68 -5.34 -2.04 2.83
CA ASP A 68 -6.44 -1.07 2.78
C ASP A 68 -7.78 -1.76 2.47
N THR A 69 -8.87 -1.03 2.64
CA THR A 69 -10.19 -1.48 2.19
C THR A 69 -10.25 -1.60 0.66
N ASP A 70 -11.00 -2.59 0.20
CA ASP A 70 -11.32 -2.75 -1.21
C ASP A 70 -12.52 -1.89 -1.65
N ILE A 71 -13.26 -1.28 -0.70
CA ILE A 71 -14.49 -0.52 -0.96
C ILE A 71 -14.15 0.91 -1.35
N ILE A 72 -13.76 1.08 -2.61
CA ILE A 72 -13.37 2.36 -3.20
C ILE A 72 -13.99 2.42 -4.59
N LEU A 73 -14.59 3.56 -4.96
CA LEU A 73 -15.22 3.71 -6.27
C LEU A 73 -14.22 3.73 -7.43
N GLU A 74 -13.09 4.40 -7.23
CA GLU A 74 -12.04 4.50 -8.24
C GLU A 74 -10.69 4.83 -7.60
N LYS A 75 -9.61 4.34 -8.23
CA LYS A 75 -8.24 4.82 -8.03
C LYS A 75 -7.75 5.46 -9.33
N PRO A 76 -6.83 6.45 -9.27
CA PRO A 76 -6.30 7.10 -10.47
C PRO A 76 -5.43 6.18 -11.34
N GLY A 77 -4.93 5.07 -10.78
CA GLY A 77 -4.15 4.06 -11.48
C GLY A 77 -3.96 2.82 -10.60
N THR A 78 -2.88 2.07 -10.82
CA THR A 78 -2.63 0.82 -10.08
C THR A 78 -1.67 1.02 -8.91
N ASP A 79 -2.11 0.67 -7.72
CA ASP A 79 -1.25 0.52 -6.55
C ASP A 79 -0.46 -0.79 -6.65
N CYS A 80 0.86 -0.73 -6.59
CA CYS A 80 1.74 -1.90 -6.55
C CYS A 80 2.35 -2.04 -5.16
N ILE A 81 1.89 -3.01 -4.37
CA ILE A 81 2.32 -3.22 -2.99
C ILE A 81 3.20 -4.47 -2.90
N LEU A 82 4.26 -4.40 -2.11
CA LEU A 82 5.06 -5.57 -1.71
C LEU A 82 5.01 -5.71 -0.19
N LEU A 83 4.55 -6.87 0.28
CA LEU A 83 4.54 -7.23 1.70
C LEU A 83 5.45 -8.43 1.93
N GLY A 84 6.23 -8.40 3.01
CA GLY A 84 7.11 -9.50 3.39
C GLY A 84 8.38 -9.03 4.07
N HIS A 85 9.47 -9.76 3.85
CA HIS A 85 10.77 -9.49 4.45
C HIS A 85 11.84 -9.23 3.39
N ALA A 86 12.82 -8.40 3.73
CA ALA A 86 14.11 -8.41 3.07
C ALA A 86 14.89 -9.65 3.52
N TRP A 87 15.52 -10.36 2.58
CA TRP A 87 16.27 -11.59 2.83
C TRP A 87 17.75 -11.38 2.49
N ALA A 88 18.63 -11.80 3.39
CA ALA A 88 20.05 -11.86 3.11
C ALA A 88 20.37 -13.01 2.15
N PRO A 89 21.13 -12.79 1.06
CA PRO A 89 21.44 -13.84 0.09
C PRO A 89 22.44 -14.89 0.62
N LYS A 90 23.13 -14.59 1.72
CA LYS A 90 24.08 -15.49 2.40
C LYS A 90 24.30 -15.04 3.84
N VAL A 91 24.87 -15.93 4.66
CA VAL A 91 25.25 -15.63 6.04
C VAL A 91 26.27 -14.49 6.09
N GLY A 92 26.14 -13.60 7.08
CA GLY A 92 27.09 -12.51 7.31
C GLY A 92 26.79 -11.22 6.53
N VAL A 93 25.69 -11.15 5.79
CA VAL A 93 25.28 -9.94 5.06
C VAL A 93 24.66 -8.92 6.02
N GLU A 94 25.15 -7.69 5.95
CA GLU A 94 24.76 -6.57 6.82
C GLU A 94 23.77 -5.61 6.17
N SER A 95 23.69 -5.64 4.84
CA SER A 95 22.75 -4.84 4.06
C SER A 95 22.43 -5.48 2.72
N VAL A 96 21.20 -5.29 2.25
CA VAL A 96 20.76 -5.66 0.89
C VAL A 96 19.96 -4.52 0.27
N ASP A 97 19.97 -4.43 -1.05
CA ASP A 97 19.03 -3.58 -1.78
C ASP A 97 17.83 -4.43 -2.20
N VAL A 98 16.65 -4.08 -1.69
CA VAL A 98 15.39 -4.68 -2.13
C VAL A 98 14.87 -3.87 -3.30
N THR A 99 14.63 -4.53 -4.44
CA THR A 99 13.97 -3.90 -5.60
C THR A 99 12.63 -4.56 -5.85
N PHE A 100 11.60 -3.74 -6.01
CA PHE A 100 10.29 -4.15 -6.50
C PHE A 100 9.96 -3.36 -7.77
N ALA A 101 9.64 -4.06 -8.86
CA ALA A 101 9.23 -3.46 -10.11
C ALA A 101 8.03 -4.18 -10.73
N VAL A 102 7.12 -3.43 -11.31
CA VAL A 102 5.94 -3.89 -12.03
C VAL A 102 5.74 -2.99 -13.24
N GLY A 103 6.06 -3.49 -14.44
CA GLY A 103 5.96 -2.70 -15.67
C GLY A 103 6.70 -1.34 -15.54
N PRO A 104 6.00 -0.19 -15.60
CA PRO A 104 6.63 1.13 -15.49
C PRO A 104 7.02 1.52 -14.06
N VAL A 105 6.55 0.79 -13.06
CA VAL A 105 6.79 1.08 -11.63
C VAL A 105 8.07 0.41 -11.18
N ARG A 106 8.96 1.13 -10.49
CA ARG A 106 10.18 0.57 -9.89
C ARG A 106 10.59 1.37 -8.66
N THR A 107 10.76 0.68 -7.54
CA THR A 107 11.31 1.24 -6.30
C THR A 107 12.40 0.35 -5.74
N MET A 108 13.44 0.98 -5.18
CA MET A 108 14.54 0.31 -4.48
C MET A 108 14.68 0.90 -3.08
N VAL A 109 14.85 0.04 -2.07
CA VAL A 109 15.08 0.42 -0.68
C VAL A 109 16.31 -0.31 -0.19
N ARG A 110 17.25 0.41 0.45
CA ARG A 110 18.37 -0.22 1.12
C ARG A 110 17.94 -0.68 2.49
N VAL A 111 18.11 -1.97 2.77
CA VAL A 111 17.77 -2.58 4.05
C VAL A 111 19.04 -2.97 4.78
N PHE A 112 19.25 -2.38 5.94
CA PHE A 112 20.34 -2.71 6.86
C PHE A 112 19.85 -3.64 7.97
N GLY A 113 20.75 -4.46 8.50
CA GLY A 113 20.55 -5.07 9.80
C GLY A 113 20.49 -4.05 10.93
N GLU A 114 20.31 -4.54 12.17
CA GLU A 114 20.15 -3.68 13.34
C GLU A 114 21.38 -2.77 13.54
N ARG A 115 21.12 -1.48 13.78
CA ARG A 115 22.11 -0.45 14.06
C ARG A 115 21.64 0.41 15.22
N ILE A 116 22.58 0.93 15.99
CA ILE A 116 22.33 1.88 17.07
C ILE A 116 23.23 3.11 16.93
N TRP A 117 22.77 4.23 17.48
CA TRP A 117 23.65 5.34 17.81
C TRP A 117 24.51 4.97 19.02
N MET A 118 25.78 5.34 18.98
CA MET A 118 26.76 5.14 20.05
C MET A 118 27.33 6.50 20.44
N LYS A 119 27.42 6.76 21.74
CA LYS A 119 27.99 8.00 22.29
C LYS A 119 29.25 7.67 23.09
N CYS A 120 30.42 8.00 22.53
CA CYS A 120 31.70 7.78 23.18
C CYS A 120 32.46 9.11 23.30
N LEU A 121 32.92 9.46 24.52
CA LEU A 121 33.69 10.69 24.79
C LEU A 121 33.07 11.97 24.19
N GLY A 122 31.74 12.07 24.18
CA GLY A 122 31.00 13.20 23.64
C GLY A 122 30.79 13.18 22.12
N MET A 123 31.37 12.24 21.39
CA MET A 123 31.12 12.04 19.96
C MET A 123 30.01 11.01 19.73
N VAL A 124 29.08 11.33 18.84
CA VAL A 124 28.01 10.41 18.40
C VAL A 124 28.42 9.76 17.08
N SER A 125 28.35 8.45 17.02
CA SER A 125 28.62 7.66 15.81
C SER A 125 27.60 6.52 15.67
N MET A 126 27.51 5.92 14.49
CA MET A 126 26.62 4.80 14.22
C MET A 126 27.40 3.48 14.39
N SER A 127 26.76 2.46 14.98
CA SER A 127 27.33 1.12 15.00
C SER A 127 27.45 0.54 13.58
N ARG A 128 28.32 -0.46 13.40
CA ARG A 128 28.23 -1.34 12.22
C ARG A 128 26.86 -2.03 12.23
N ALA A 129 26.29 -2.29 11.06
CA ALA A 129 25.03 -3.03 10.99
C ALA A 129 25.28 -4.49 11.34
N ALA A 130 24.43 -5.05 12.20
CA ALA A 130 24.50 -6.47 12.51
C ALA A 130 24.15 -7.30 11.26
N PRO A 131 24.83 -8.43 10.99
CA PRO A 131 24.35 -9.37 9.99
C PRO A 131 22.93 -9.85 10.30
N PHE A 132 22.14 -10.10 9.27
CA PHE A 132 20.77 -10.59 9.43
C PHE A 132 20.45 -11.74 8.48
N GLU A 133 19.45 -12.55 8.84
CA GLU A 133 18.83 -13.51 7.92
C GLU A 133 17.70 -12.85 7.14
N LYS A 134 16.78 -12.19 7.87
CA LYS A 134 15.69 -11.41 7.29
C LYS A 134 15.31 -10.19 8.14
N ILE A 135 14.78 -9.15 7.49
CA ILE A 135 14.25 -7.93 8.13
C ILE A 135 12.84 -7.67 7.59
N PRO A 136 11.81 -7.49 8.44
CA PRO A 136 10.46 -7.15 7.98
C PRO A 136 10.42 -5.82 7.20
N LEU A 137 9.73 -5.79 6.07
CA LEU A 137 9.51 -4.60 5.24
C LEU A 137 8.30 -3.79 5.74
N VAL A 138 8.40 -3.28 6.97
CA VAL A 138 7.31 -2.54 7.66
C VAL A 138 7.71 -1.09 7.96
N TRP A 139 6.73 -0.19 8.05
CA TRP A 139 6.97 1.25 8.23
C TRP A 139 7.62 1.60 9.57
N GLU A 140 7.39 0.81 10.62
CA GLU A 140 8.01 0.95 11.94
C GLU A 140 9.54 0.77 11.91
N ARG A 141 10.07 0.22 10.81
CA ARG A 141 11.51 0.03 10.54
C ARG A 141 12.06 1.02 9.51
N ALA A 142 11.25 1.91 8.97
CA ALA A 142 11.70 3.00 8.10
C ALA A 142 11.95 4.28 8.90
N PHE A 143 12.62 5.25 8.26
CA PHE A 143 12.76 6.59 8.83
C PHE A 143 11.39 7.20 9.16
N GLY A 144 11.28 7.90 10.28
CA GLY A 144 10.06 8.57 10.72
C GLY A 144 9.93 8.63 12.24
N GLY A 145 8.70 8.62 12.72
CA GLY A 145 8.37 8.73 14.14
C GLY A 145 8.15 10.18 14.57
N ALA A 146 8.21 10.37 15.88
CA ALA A 146 8.12 11.68 16.51
C ALA A 146 9.10 11.77 17.68
N ASP A 147 9.56 12.98 17.96
CA ASP A 147 10.27 13.30 19.19
C ASP A 147 9.50 14.36 19.96
N THR A 148 8.81 13.90 21.00
CA THR A 148 8.00 14.72 21.92
C THR A 148 8.63 14.81 23.31
N SER A 149 9.92 14.46 23.43
CA SER A 149 10.63 14.35 24.72
C SER A 149 10.83 15.69 25.43
N TRP A 150 10.75 16.81 24.70
CA TRP A 150 10.88 18.15 25.28
C TRP A 150 9.57 18.62 25.94
N PRO A 151 9.60 19.33 27.10
CA PRO A 151 8.36 19.76 27.77
C PRO A 151 7.49 20.76 26.99
N ASP A 152 8.12 21.64 26.20
CA ASP A 152 7.41 22.63 25.37
C ASP A 152 7.11 22.06 23.97
N PRO A 153 5.82 21.85 23.62
CA PRO A 153 5.41 21.27 22.33
C PRO A 153 5.92 22.01 21.09
N LYS A 154 6.31 23.29 21.20
CA LYS A 154 6.92 24.04 20.10
C LYS A 154 8.27 23.46 19.65
N ASN A 155 8.86 22.58 20.44
CA ASN A 155 10.12 21.91 20.15
C ASN A 155 9.92 20.42 19.82
N HIS A 156 8.67 19.97 19.67
CA HIS A 156 8.39 18.62 19.19
C HIS A 156 8.60 18.56 17.67
N GLU A 157 9.09 17.42 17.18
CA GLU A 157 9.19 17.14 15.75
C GLU A 157 8.41 15.87 15.41
N PHE A 158 7.73 15.88 14.27
CA PHE A 158 6.90 14.77 13.79
C PHE A 158 7.22 14.52 12.31
N CYS A 159 7.41 13.26 11.93
CA CYS A 159 7.41 12.85 10.53
C CYS A 159 5.99 12.48 10.12
N LEU A 160 5.32 13.37 9.37
CA LEU A 160 3.94 13.15 8.94
C LEU A 160 3.83 12.09 7.84
N GLU A 161 4.90 11.79 7.10
CA GLU A 161 4.90 10.70 6.11
C GLU A 161 4.98 9.30 6.73
N ASN A 162 5.57 9.18 7.93
CA ASN A 162 5.66 7.92 8.65
C ASN A 162 5.68 8.15 10.18
N PRO A 163 4.53 8.45 10.80
CA PRO A 163 4.42 8.75 12.24
C PRO A 163 4.81 7.60 13.17
N VAL A 164 4.80 6.35 12.68
CA VAL A 164 5.14 5.15 13.47
C VAL A 164 6.56 4.64 13.22
N GLY A 165 7.31 5.32 12.34
CA GLY A 165 8.70 5.03 12.04
C GLY A 165 9.63 5.34 13.21
N ARG A 166 10.94 5.30 12.92
CA ARG A 166 11.98 5.66 13.89
C ARG A 166 13.04 6.57 13.28
N GLY A 167 13.83 7.22 14.13
CA GLY A 167 14.97 8.03 13.69
C GLY A 167 14.76 9.54 13.72
N ILE A 168 13.54 10.03 13.99
CA ILE A 168 13.34 11.44 14.32
C ILE A 168 13.94 11.75 15.70
N LEU A 169 14.86 12.70 15.72
CA LEU A 169 15.40 13.34 16.92
C LEU A 169 15.24 14.84 16.76
N ALA A 170 14.41 15.46 17.60
CA ALA A 170 14.15 16.88 17.53
C ALA A 170 15.41 17.69 17.84
N LYS A 171 15.50 18.91 17.31
CA LYS A 171 16.59 19.85 17.60
C LYS A 171 16.83 20.03 19.10
N ARG A 172 15.75 19.99 19.90
CA ARG A 172 15.81 19.89 21.36
C ARG A 172 15.24 18.55 21.80
N THR A 173 16.09 17.54 21.80
CA THR A 173 15.74 16.23 22.32
C THR A 173 16.16 16.06 23.78
N LYS A 174 15.36 15.36 24.58
CA LYS A 174 15.74 14.79 25.88
C LYS A 174 15.90 13.26 25.81
N GLN A 175 15.80 12.66 24.62
CA GLN A 175 16.05 11.24 24.47
C GLN A 175 17.53 10.94 24.74
N GLU A 176 17.81 9.83 25.43
CA GLU A 176 19.17 9.31 25.50
C GLU A 176 19.56 8.83 24.11
N ILE A 177 20.61 9.40 23.52
CA ILE A 177 21.02 9.09 22.14
C ILE A 177 21.75 7.75 22.09
N ASP A 178 22.53 7.44 23.13
CA ASP A 178 23.27 6.18 23.20
C ASP A 178 22.30 4.99 23.23
N GLY A 179 22.49 4.05 22.30
CA GLY A 179 21.63 2.87 22.18
C GLY A 179 20.34 3.06 21.37
N LEU A 180 20.03 4.28 20.90
CA LEU A 180 18.86 4.48 20.03
C LEU A 180 19.00 3.72 18.72
N ARG A 181 17.98 2.94 18.39
CA ARG A 181 17.93 2.17 17.14
C ARG A 181 17.73 3.07 15.93
N LEU A 182 18.51 2.81 14.89
CA LEU A 182 18.28 3.42 13.58
C LEU A 182 17.22 2.67 12.78
N PRO A 183 16.60 3.32 11.78
CA PRO A 183 15.85 2.64 10.74
C PRO A 183 16.64 1.50 10.09
N ASN A 184 15.94 0.45 9.66
CA ASN A 184 16.50 -0.55 8.77
C ASN A 184 16.29 -0.18 7.30
N LEU A 185 15.15 0.43 6.97
CA LEU A 185 14.76 0.77 5.60
C LEU A 185 15.16 2.23 5.32
N GLU A 186 16.05 2.43 4.35
CA GLU A 186 16.55 3.74 3.95
C GLU A 186 16.45 3.94 2.42
N ASP A 187 16.36 5.21 2.02
CA ASP A 187 16.57 5.61 0.63
C ASP A 187 18.04 5.36 0.24
N PRO A 188 18.32 4.50 -0.76
CA PRO A 188 19.69 4.20 -1.18
C PRO A 188 20.49 5.43 -1.66
N THR A 189 19.80 6.53 -1.99
CA THR A 189 20.41 7.79 -2.44
C THR A 189 20.57 8.83 -1.32
N HIS A 190 19.90 8.65 -0.18
CA HIS A 190 19.92 9.54 0.98
C HIS A 190 20.04 8.74 2.28
N LEU A 191 21.19 8.09 2.48
CA LEU A 191 21.46 7.29 3.67
C LEU A 191 21.65 8.16 4.92
N ILE A 192 21.24 7.62 6.07
CA ILE A 192 21.45 8.24 7.37
C ILE A 192 22.93 8.12 7.75
N ARG A 193 23.54 9.25 8.08
CA ARG A 193 24.93 9.39 8.52
C ARG A 193 25.04 10.13 9.85
N LYS A 194 24.10 11.02 10.14
CA LYS A 194 24.03 11.86 11.33
C LYS A 194 22.64 11.82 11.95
N THR A 195 22.55 12.23 13.21
CA THR A 195 21.29 12.28 13.97
C THR A 195 20.32 13.35 13.47
N ASP A 196 20.81 14.36 12.75
CA ASP A 196 20.01 15.45 12.17
C ASP A 196 19.65 15.23 10.70
N ASP A 197 20.04 14.10 10.10
CA ASP A 197 19.59 13.74 8.75
C ASP A 197 18.06 13.56 8.74
N ARG A 198 17.43 13.98 7.64
CA ARG A 198 15.99 13.91 7.39
C ARG A 198 15.70 13.25 6.04
N PRO A 199 16.11 12.00 5.81
CA PRO A 199 15.78 11.33 4.57
C PRO A 199 14.27 11.10 4.49
N ARG A 200 13.78 10.87 3.28
CA ARG A 200 12.40 10.48 3.09
C ARG A 200 12.17 9.06 3.66
N PRO A 201 11.05 8.79 4.36
CA PRO A 201 10.64 7.43 4.67
C PRO A 201 10.44 6.60 3.41
N MET A 202 11.05 5.42 3.37
CA MET A 202 10.94 4.47 2.27
C MET A 202 10.33 3.16 2.75
N GLY A 203 9.39 2.63 2.00
CA GLY A 203 8.68 1.40 2.32
C GLY A 203 7.93 0.86 1.10
N PHE A 204 7.46 -0.38 1.20
CA PHE A 204 6.72 -1.05 0.13
C PHE A 204 5.25 -1.33 0.46
N GLY A 205 4.90 -1.28 1.75
CA GLY A 205 3.55 -1.47 2.24
C GLY A 205 2.67 -0.25 2.00
N PRO A 206 1.34 -0.37 2.18
CA PRO A 206 0.42 0.72 1.96
C PRO A 206 0.58 1.83 3.02
N ILE A 207 0.22 3.05 2.66
CA ILE A 207 0.21 4.23 3.53
C ILE A 207 -1.22 4.43 4.08
N PRO A 208 -1.45 4.60 5.40
CA PRO A 208 -2.74 4.95 5.97
C PRO A 208 -3.31 6.30 5.45
N PRO A 209 -4.65 6.48 5.42
CA PRO A 209 -5.26 7.70 4.89
C PRO A 209 -4.90 8.97 5.68
N HIS A 210 -4.57 8.84 6.97
CA HIS A 210 -4.20 9.96 7.84
C HIS A 210 -2.71 10.32 7.79
N TRP A 211 -1.88 9.61 7.01
CA TRP A 211 -0.46 9.94 6.82
C TRP A 211 -0.24 10.73 5.54
N GLN A 212 0.83 11.52 5.49
CA GLN A 212 1.29 12.10 4.23
C GLN A 212 1.86 10.99 3.32
N PRO A 213 1.67 11.07 1.99
CA PRO A 213 1.00 12.14 1.24
C PRO A 213 -0.51 11.93 1.06
N ARG A 214 -1.15 10.92 1.67
CA ARG A 214 -2.58 10.67 1.46
C ARG A 214 -3.44 11.74 2.11
N ALA A 215 -3.11 12.13 3.34
CA ALA A 215 -3.88 13.09 4.12
C ALA A 215 -4.10 14.43 3.39
N LYS A 216 -3.10 14.94 2.65
CA LYS A 216 -3.25 16.19 1.87
C LYS A 216 -4.20 16.09 0.68
N TYR A 217 -4.62 14.88 0.28
CA TYR A 217 -5.57 14.65 -0.81
C TYR A 217 -7.02 14.51 -0.31
N ALA A 218 -7.25 14.51 1.00
CA ALA A 218 -8.59 14.32 1.58
C ALA A 218 -9.56 15.49 1.27
N GLY A 219 -9.04 16.64 0.88
CA GLY A 219 -9.82 17.87 0.69
C GLY A 219 -10.05 18.63 2.00
N THR A 220 -10.85 19.69 1.93
CA THR A 220 -11.05 20.64 3.02
C THR A 220 -12.34 20.35 3.79
N TYR A 221 -12.22 20.00 5.08
CA TYR A 221 -13.34 19.72 5.98
C TYR A 221 -13.58 20.89 6.95
N ASP A 222 -14.09 22.01 6.44
CA ASP A 222 -14.37 23.23 7.20
C ASP A 222 -15.87 23.42 7.54
N ASP A 223 -16.23 24.57 8.11
CA ASP A 223 -17.62 24.91 8.45
C ASP A 223 -18.54 24.99 7.21
N HIS A 224 -17.99 25.37 6.05
CA HIS A 224 -18.74 25.38 4.81
C HIS A 224 -19.08 23.95 4.39
N TRP A 225 -18.09 23.05 4.36
CA TRP A 225 -18.32 21.63 4.11
C TRP A 225 -19.37 21.06 5.09
N ARG A 226 -19.21 21.34 6.39
CA ARG A 226 -20.12 20.84 7.44
C ARG A 226 -21.57 21.28 7.24
N LYS A 227 -21.80 22.53 6.80
CA LYS A 227 -23.13 23.13 6.69
C LYS A 227 -23.81 22.85 5.35
N TYR A 228 -23.05 22.71 4.25
CA TYR A 228 -23.61 22.72 2.90
C TYR A 228 -23.24 21.51 2.03
N VAL A 229 -22.18 20.77 2.35
CA VAL A 229 -21.67 19.66 1.49
C VAL A 229 -21.89 18.29 2.14
N ASN A 230 -21.72 18.18 3.46
CA ASN A 230 -21.97 16.96 4.24
C ASN A 230 -23.35 16.34 3.88
N PRO A 231 -23.45 15.04 3.54
CA PRO A 231 -22.47 13.96 3.74
C PRO A 231 -21.54 13.63 2.57
N LEU A 232 -21.49 14.46 1.52
CA LEU A 232 -20.58 14.24 0.40
C LEU A 232 -19.13 14.56 0.77
N PRO A 233 -18.13 13.94 0.10
CA PRO A 233 -16.74 14.35 0.25
C PRO A 233 -16.54 15.81 -0.16
N PRO A 234 -15.50 16.49 0.36
CA PRO A 234 -15.15 17.84 -0.08
C PRO A 234 -14.98 17.93 -1.60
N GLU A 235 -15.40 19.05 -2.19
CA GLU A 235 -15.32 19.27 -3.64
C GLU A 235 -13.87 19.27 -4.16
N ASP A 236 -12.92 19.64 -3.30
CA ASP A 236 -11.49 19.68 -3.57
C ASP A 236 -10.76 18.36 -3.22
N MET A 237 -11.49 17.29 -2.86
CA MET A 237 -10.88 15.97 -2.64
C MET A 237 -10.26 15.44 -3.93
N ASP A 238 -8.99 15.06 -3.85
CA ASP A 238 -8.24 14.49 -4.97
C ASP A 238 -8.35 12.96 -4.93
N SER A 239 -8.63 12.32 -6.08
CA SER A 239 -8.77 10.86 -6.18
C SER A 239 -7.53 10.08 -5.73
N ARG A 240 -6.35 10.73 -5.69
CA ARG A 240 -5.12 10.14 -5.12
C ARG A 240 -5.26 9.80 -3.63
N PHE A 241 -6.23 10.37 -2.91
CA PHE A 241 -6.57 9.96 -1.55
C PHE A 241 -6.87 8.44 -1.45
N HIS A 242 -7.46 7.88 -2.50
CA HIS A 242 -7.82 6.47 -2.58
C HIS A 242 -6.66 5.52 -2.96
N SER A 243 -5.52 6.06 -3.40
CA SER A 243 -4.30 5.28 -3.64
C SER A 243 -3.56 5.09 -2.30
N SER A 244 -3.31 3.84 -1.94
CA SER A 244 -2.57 3.49 -0.73
C SER A 244 -1.10 3.18 -1.02
N ALA A 245 -0.70 3.04 -2.28
CA ALA A 245 0.70 2.79 -2.62
C ALA A 245 1.59 3.98 -2.23
N PRO A 246 2.78 3.73 -1.68
CA PRO A 246 3.73 4.79 -1.42
C PRO A 246 4.24 5.37 -2.75
N PRO A 247 4.75 6.61 -2.76
CA PRO A 247 5.19 7.21 -4.01
C PRO A 247 6.36 6.44 -4.63
N GLY A 248 6.31 6.24 -5.94
CA GLY A 248 7.19 5.32 -6.67
C GLY A 248 6.64 3.90 -6.82
N LEU A 249 5.52 3.59 -6.14
CA LEU A 249 4.80 2.32 -6.23
C LEU A 249 3.36 2.44 -6.75
N MET A 250 2.93 3.64 -7.15
CA MET A 250 1.66 3.84 -7.86
C MET A 250 1.95 4.06 -9.36
N SER A 251 1.36 3.23 -10.22
CA SER A 251 1.33 3.49 -11.66
C SER A 251 0.32 4.61 -11.96
N ASN A 252 0.71 5.61 -12.76
CA ASN A 252 -0.18 6.70 -13.19
C ASN A 252 -1.26 6.25 -14.20
N ARG A 253 -1.26 4.97 -14.58
CA ARG A 253 -2.27 4.34 -15.42
C ARG A 253 -2.61 2.98 -14.83
N HIS A 254 -3.82 2.51 -15.10
CA HIS A 254 -4.19 1.13 -14.79
C HIS A 254 -3.35 0.18 -15.64
N LEU A 255 -2.73 -0.80 -14.99
CA LEU A 255 -1.97 -1.87 -15.62
C LEU A 255 -2.87 -2.73 -16.52
N SER A 256 -2.32 -3.30 -17.59
CA SER A 256 -3.03 -4.18 -18.51
C SER A 256 -3.20 -5.59 -17.95
N GLY A 257 -2.42 -5.96 -16.93
CA GLY A 257 -2.41 -7.30 -16.35
C GLY A 257 -1.45 -8.25 -17.06
N THR A 258 -0.52 -7.74 -17.87
CA THR A 258 0.50 -8.52 -18.61
C THR A 258 1.93 -8.04 -18.32
N GLU A 259 2.08 -7.13 -17.35
CA GLU A 259 3.35 -6.55 -16.98
C GLU A 259 4.32 -7.59 -16.39
N GLN A 260 5.62 -7.36 -16.60
CA GLN A 260 6.65 -8.09 -15.88
C GLN A 260 6.74 -7.60 -14.44
N VAL A 261 6.89 -8.54 -13.52
CA VAL A 261 7.12 -8.30 -12.09
C VAL A 261 8.50 -8.80 -11.72
N LEU A 262 9.27 -7.96 -11.03
CA LEU A 262 10.58 -8.30 -10.49
C LEU A 262 10.63 -7.98 -9.00
N VAL A 263 11.02 -8.98 -8.21
CA VAL A 263 11.34 -8.84 -6.79
C VAL A 263 12.75 -9.36 -6.54
N THR A 264 13.60 -8.54 -5.92
CA THR A 264 14.96 -8.96 -5.53
C THR A 264 15.17 -8.76 -4.04
N ASN A 265 15.86 -9.72 -3.40
CA ASN A 265 16.14 -9.73 -1.97
C ASN A 265 14.91 -9.58 -1.07
N ALA A 266 13.70 -9.88 -1.58
CA ALA A 266 12.48 -9.93 -0.79
C ALA A 266 11.68 -11.23 -1.02
N SER A 267 12.41 -12.31 -1.31
CA SER A 267 11.91 -13.68 -1.31
C SER A 267 12.99 -14.59 -0.75
N ARG A 268 12.58 -15.60 0.03
CA ARG A 268 13.48 -16.62 0.57
C ARG A 268 14.27 -17.35 -0.52
N ASN A 269 13.68 -17.50 -1.70
CA ASN A 269 14.28 -18.22 -2.83
C ASN A 269 15.14 -17.33 -3.74
N GLY A 270 15.39 -16.07 -3.35
CA GLY A 270 16.23 -15.14 -4.09
C GLY A 270 15.45 -14.27 -5.06
N ARG A 271 15.96 -14.10 -6.28
CA ARG A 271 15.32 -13.26 -7.32
C ARG A 271 14.04 -13.96 -7.80
N LEU A 272 12.94 -13.23 -7.77
CA LEU A 272 11.65 -13.66 -8.26
C LEU A 272 11.26 -12.80 -9.46
N GLU A 273 10.93 -13.45 -10.57
CA GLU A 273 10.55 -12.81 -11.83
C GLU A 273 9.40 -13.60 -12.46
N PHE A 274 8.33 -12.90 -12.82
CA PHE A 274 7.15 -13.50 -13.44
C PHE A 274 6.35 -12.46 -14.23
N THR A 275 5.49 -12.91 -15.13
CA THR A 275 4.55 -12.06 -15.87
C THR A 275 3.17 -12.13 -15.22
N LEU A 276 2.46 -11.00 -15.14
CA LEU A 276 1.07 -10.98 -14.72
C LEU A 276 0.20 -11.86 -15.63
N PRO A 277 -0.89 -12.45 -15.11
CA PRO A 277 -1.58 -13.59 -15.74
C PRO A 277 -2.32 -13.26 -17.04
N GLY A 278 -2.36 -12.00 -17.49
CA GLY A 278 -3.07 -11.56 -18.69
C GLY A 278 -4.60 -11.65 -18.57
N ILE A 279 -5.12 -11.85 -17.37
CA ILE A 279 -6.55 -12.01 -17.11
C ILE A 279 -7.20 -10.66 -16.87
N ALA A 280 -8.29 -10.40 -17.58
CA ALA A 280 -9.18 -9.27 -17.33
C ALA A 280 -10.61 -9.80 -17.09
N PRO A 281 -11.18 -9.61 -15.88
CA PRO A 281 -12.56 -10.02 -15.61
C PRO A 281 -13.54 -9.32 -16.57
N ARG A 282 -14.46 -10.09 -17.13
CA ARG A 282 -15.58 -9.57 -17.91
C ARG A 282 -16.80 -9.50 -17.01
N VAL A 283 -17.33 -8.30 -16.81
CA VAL A 283 -18.48 -8.06 -15.95
C VAL A 283 -19.60 -7.44 -16.77
N SER A 284 -20.80 -8.03 -16.71
CA SER A 284 -22.00 -7.46 -17.30
C SER A 284 -23.09 -7.26 -16.26
N VAL A 285 -23.85 -6.19 -16.42
CA VAL A 285 -24.87 -5.74 -15.47
C VAL A 285 -26.18 -5.55 -16.19
N ALA A 286 -27.20 -6.29 -15.78
CA ALA A 286 -28.55 -6.20 -16.33
C ALA A 286 -29.41 -5.21 -15.54
N ILE A 287 -29.86 -4.14 -16.20
CA ILE A 287 -30.74 -3.11 -15.64
C ILE A 287 -32.01 -3.05 -16.49
N GLY A 288 -33.15 -3.45 -15.94
CA GLY A 288 -34.40 -3.53 -16.69
C GLY A 288 -34.31 -4.56 -17.84
N ALA A 289 -34.31 -4.07 -19.09
CA ALA A 289 -34.15 -4.88 -20.30
C ALA A 289 -32.77 -4.74 -20.95
N THR A 290 -31.92 -3.84 -20.44
CA THR A 290 -30.59 -3.57 -21.02
C THR A 290 -29.50 -4.31 -20.25
N VAL A 291 -28.45 -4.70 -20.97
CA VAL A 291 -27.23 -5.26 -20.39
C VAL A 291 -26.07 -4.31 -20.70
N HIS A 292 -25.34 -3.92 -19.66
CA HIS A 292 -24.19 -3.03 -19.74
C HIS A 292 -22.92 -3.80 -19.41
N GLU A 293 -21.90 -3.71 -20.24
CA GLU A 293 -20.57 -4.22 -19.91
C GLU A 293 -19.83 -3.20 -19.04
N LEU A 294 -19.26 -3.66 -17.94
CA LEU A 294 -18.46 -2.83 -17.04
C LEU A 294 -17.00 -2.92 -17.45
N LYS A 295 -16.36 -1.75 -17.60
CA LYS A 295 -14.93 -1.66 -17.76
C LYS A 295 -14.26 -1.95 -16.42
N MET A 296 -13.68 -3.15 -16.30
CA MET A 296 -12.92 -3.56 -15.13
C MET A 296 -11.48 -3.07 -15.23
N GLN A 297 -11.04 -2.28 -14.25
CA GLN A 297 -9.70 -1.70 -14.20
C GLN A 297 -8.87 -2.39 -13.11
N LEU A 298 -7.68 -2.88 -13.45
CA LEU A 298 -6.72 -3.42 -12.49
C LEU A 298 -6.10 -2.26 -11.70
N ASP A 299 -6.50 -2.07 -10.46
CA ASP A 299 -6.14 -0.89 -9.68
C ASP A 299 -5.32 -1.21 -8.42
N THR A 300 -5.17 -2.49 -8.09
CA THR A 300 -4.33 -2.93 -6.97
C THR A 300 -3.67 -4.26 -7.31
N LEU A 301 -2.35 -4.31 -7.12
CA LEU A 301 -1.52 -5.50 -7.14
C LEU A 301 -0.81 -5.60 -5.79
N ILE A 302 -0.87 -6.77 -5.17
CA ILE A 302 -0.15 -7.06 -3.92
C ILE A 302 0.70 -8.31 -4.14
N ALA A 303 2.01 -8.17 -4.05
CA ALA A 303 2.96 -9.28 -4.03
C ALA A 303 3.33 -9.62 -2.59
N GLU A 304 3.18 -10.89 -2.22
CA GLU A 304 3.49 -11.41 -0.89
C GLU A 304 4.42 -12.63 -1.04
N PRO A 305 5.72 -12.42 -1.33
CA PRO A 305 6.61 -13.52 -1.70
C PRO A 305 6.87 -14.51 -0.56
N ASP A 306 6.73 -14.09 0.70
CA ASP A 306 6.85 -15.00 1.86
C ASP A 306 5.68 -16.00 1.91
N GLU A 307 4.52 -15.61 1.38
CA GLU A 307 3.32 -16.45 1.26
C GLU A 307 3.22 -17.11 -0.13
N GLU A 308 4.22 -16.94 -1.00
CA GLU A 308 4.21 -17.35 -2.41
C GLU A 308 2.92 -16.87 -3.12
N ARG A 309 2.46 -15.65 -2.85
CA ARG A 309 1.13 -15.17 -3.24
C ARG A 309 1.15 -13.86 -4.01
N LEU A 310 0.31 -13.78 -5.04
CA LEU A 310 -0.02 -12.57 -5.79
C LEU A 310 -1.52 -12.32 -5.70
N VAL A 311 -1.93 -11.10 -5.36
CA VAL A 311 -3.34 -10.69 -5.33
C VAL A 311 -3.54 -9.55 -6.32
N LEU A 312 -4.57 -9.66 -7.15
CA LEU A 312 -4.97 -8.63 -8.10
C LEU A 312 -6.43 -8.22 -7.83
N VAL A 313 -6.68 -6.91 -7.81
CA VAL A 313 -8.01 -6.35 -7.61
C VAL A 313 -8.41 -5.54 -8.83
N TRP A 314 -9.57 -5.90 -9.38
CA TRP A 314 -10.22 -5.14 -10.43
C TRP A 314 -11.48 -4.47 -9.91
N ARG A 315 -11.69 -3.23 -10.33
CA ARG A 315 -12.91 -2.48 -10.03
C ARG A 315 -13.57 -2.00 -11.31
N GLY A 316 -14.89 -2.10 -11.35
CA GLY A 316 -15.74 -1.50 -12.36
C GLY A 316 -16.91 -0.83 -11.70
N ARG A 317 -17.34 0.31 -12.24
CA ARG A 317 -18.48 1.05 -11.70
C ARG A 317 -19.50 1.38 -12.78
N HIS A 318 -20.77 1.48 -12.38
CA HIS A 318 -21.86 1.89 -13.25
C HIS A 318 -22.83 2.80 -12.47
N ASN A 319 -23.22 3.92 -13.07
CA ASN A 319 -24.22 4.80 -12.48
C ASN A 319 -25.60 4.15 -12.56
N VAL A 320 -26.21 3.93 -11.40
CA VAL A 320 -27.53 3.31 -11.25
C VAL A 320 -28.51 4.24 -10.54
N HIS A 321 -28.22 5.54 -10.50
CA HIS A 321 -29.02 6.55 -9.81
C HIS A 321 -30.47 6.53 -10.29
N GLY A 322 -31.40 6.39 -9.34
CA GLY A 322 -32.84 6.27 -9.60
C GLY A 322 -33.25 4.95 -10.28
N ARG A 323 -32.30 4.05 -10.58
CA ARG A 323 -32.50 2.78 -11.29
C ARG A 323 -32.08 1.56 -10.47
N LEU A 324 -31.75 1.74 -9.19
CA LEU A 324 -31.34 0.65 -8.29
C LEU A 324 -32.38 -0.48 -8.25
N HIS A 325 -33.67 -0.14 -8.19
CA HIS A 325 -34.78 -1.10 -8.22
C HIS A 325 -34.88 -1.91 -9.53
N SER A 326 -34.32 -1.38 -10.63
CA SER A 326 -34.30 -2.03 -11.94
C SER A 326 -33.09 -2.96 -12.12
N LEU A 327 -32.17 -3.01 -11.15
CA LEU A 327 -30.97 -3.83 -11.22
C LEU A 327 -31.32 -5.30 -10.95
N LYS A 328 -31.21 -6.13 -12.00
CA LYS A 328 -31.62 -7.53 -11.96
C LYS A 328 -30.46 -8.45 -11.63
N ARG A 329 -29.32 -8.28 -12.30
CA ARG A 329 -28.23 -9.26 -12.29
C ARG A 329 -26.87 -8.66 -12.56
N VAL A 330 -25.84 -9.21 -11.93
CA VAL A 330 -24.42 -9.00 -12.26
C VAL A 330 -23.83 -10.36 -12.64
N CYS A 331 -23.23 -10.46 -13.83
CA CYS A 331 -22.56 -11.66 -14.32
C CYS A 331 -21.06 -11.40 -14.43
N ILE A 332 -20.23 -12.35 -13.96
CA ILE A 332 -18.77 -12.25 -13.93
C ILE A 332 -18.17 -13.48 -14.58
N GLY A 333 -17.29 -13.26 -15.56
CA GLY A 333 -16.52 -14.29 -16.26
C GLY A 333 -15.07 -13.84 -16.52
N ILE A 334 -14.30 -14.67 -17.23
CA ILE A 334 -12.92 -14.38 -17.67
C ILE A 334 -12.88 -14.39 -19.20
N ARG A 335 -12.01 -13.57 -19.80
CA ARG A 335 -11.69 -13.62 -21.23
C ARG A 335 -10.52 -14.55 -21.52
#